data_AF-A0A3R6Z7G7-F1
#
_entry.id   AF-A0A3R6Z7G7-F1
#
_cell.length_a   1.000
_cell.length_b   1.000
_cell.length_c   1.000
_cell.angle_alpha   90.00
_cell.angle_beta   90.00
_cell.angle_gamma   90.00
#
_symmetry.space_group_name_H-M   'P 1'
#
loop_
_entity.id
_entity.type
_entity.pdbx_description
1 polymer ?
#
loop_
_entity_poly.entity_id
_entity_poly.type
_entity_poly.pdbx_seq_one_letter_code
_entity_poly.pdbx_strand_id
1 'polypeptide(L)'
;MNASGLKAKNITMVLTLLSVYDTINLPLDQVQHHVRVDLEDDLDAPLFSQLPFLVDCINQFLANNDQGNILVHCRPWVDPNPHFRQDLALFHSVLSHSSVASADLASRSLPQLHFHSSFVHPISVDQTKTLTIRLESDPKHDDATSLLAASMFPFSTVVAVTDATNTPFAYLFVTAIEHINIQDLTLDHANGEGLPTLADLHATLHRFYTPDQLEPGTRCLVLHFRLVAAAVGQGASI
;
A
#
# COMPACT_ATOMS: atom_id res chain seq x y z
N MET A 1 -13.04 34.76 -3.32
CA MET A 1 -14.25 34.63 -2.47
C MET A 1 -14.25 33.39 -1.56
N ASN A 2 -13.34 32.41 -1.73
CA ASN A 2 -13.37 31.14 -0.96
C ASN A 2 -12.43 31.11 0.26
N ALA A 3 -11.50 32.05 0.38
CA ALA A 3 -10.47 32.07 1.42
C ALA A 3 -11.01 32.32 2.83
N SER A 4 -11.99 33.22 2.95
CA SER A 4 -12.69 33.48 4.22
C SER A 4 -13.47 32.24 4.69
N GLY A 5 -14.01 31.44 3.76
CA GLY A 5 -14.69 30.18 4.07
C GLY A 5 -13.75 29.12 4.62
N LEU A 6 -12.57 28.93 3.99
CA LEU A 6 -11.55 27.99 4.50
C LEU A 6 -11.11 28.38 5.92
N LYS A 7 -10.81 29.66 6.15
CA LYS A 7 -10.44 30.17 7.48
C LYS A 7 -11.56 30.00 8.51
N ALA A 8 -12.80 30.35 8.16
CA ALA A 8 -13.94 30.23 9.07
C ALA A 8 -14.23 28.78 9.49
N LYS A 9 -13.87 27.81 8.65
CA LYS A 9 -14.02 26.37 8.91
C LYS A 9 -12.74 25.71 9.41
N ASN A 10 -11.70 26.49 9.70
CA ASN A 10 -10.38 25.98 10.10
C ASN A 10 -9.85 24.90 9.15
N ILE A 11 -10.12 25.03 7.84
CA ILE A 11 -9.58 24.12 6.82
C ILE A 11 -8.09 24.43 6.66
N THR A 12 -7.26 23.47 7.01
CA THR A 12 -5.80 23.58 6.96
C THR A 12 -5.17 22.53 6.04
N MET A 13 -5.93 21.50 5.66
CA MET A 13 -5.60 20.58 4.58
C MET A 13 -6.68 20.60 3.48
N VAL A 14 -6.23 20.59 2.22
CA VAL A 14 -7.10 20.32 1.06
C VAL A 14 -6.62 19.06 0.36
N LEU A 15 -7.52 18.11 0.17
CA LEU A 15 -7.33 16.94 -0.68
C LEU A 15 -8.08 17.16 -1.99
N THR A 16 -7.38 17.20 -3.11
CA THR A 16 -7.99 17.35 -4.42
C THR A 16 -7.98 16.02 -5.17
N LEU A 17 -9.16 15.53 -5.53
CA LEU A 17 -9.36 14.32 -6.33
C LEU A 17 -9.90 14.74 -7.70
N LEU A 18 -9.02 15.30 -8.53
CA LEU A 18 -9.37 15.87 -9.83
C LEU A 18 -8.28 15.52 -10.85
N SER A 19 -8.69 15.31 -12.11
CA SER A 19 -7.77 15.10 -13.22
C SER A 19 -6.73 16.24 -13.28
N VAL A 20 -5.48 15.98 -13.62
CA VAL A 20 -4.41 17.00 -13.77
C VAL A 20 -4.81 18.18 -14.67
N TYR A 21 -5.71 17.95 -15.64
CA TYR A 21 -6.21 18.98 -16.55
C TYR A 21 -7.28 19.89 -15.93
N ASP A 22 -7.87 19.48 -14.81
CA ASP A 22 -8.87 20.29 -14.11
C ASP A 22 -8.23 21.48 -13.41
N THR A 23 -8.83 22.65 -13.60
CA THR A 23 -8.39 23.89 -12.95
C THR A 23 -8.89 23.92 -11.51
N ILE A 24 -7.99 24.10 -10.55
CA ILE A 24 -8.35 24.25 -9.13
C ILE A 24 -8.56 25.72 -8.83
N ASN A 25 -9.82 26.12 -8.60
CA ASN A 25 -10.18 27.48 -8.20
C ASN A 25 -10.33 27.61 -6.67
N LEU A 26 -9.34 27.11 -5.92
CA LEU A 26 -9.25 27.21 -4.46
C LEU A 26 -8.03 28.07 -4.05
N PRO A 27 -8.12 28.84 -2.96
CA PRO A 27 -7.01 29.61 -2.42
C PRO A 27 -6.05 28.69 -1.65
N LEU A 28 -5.35 27.83 -2.39
CA LEU A 28 -4.44 26.81 -1.87
C LEU A 28 -3.22 27.42 -1.16
N ASP A 29 -2.88 28.65 -1.50
CA ASP A 29 -1.85 29.47 -0.82
C ASP A 29 -2.18 29.72 0.66
N GLN A 30 -3.42 29.51 1.08
CA GLN A 30 -3.87 29.76 2.45
C GLN A 30 -4.07 28.49 3.29
N VAL A 31 -3.78 27.32 2.73
CA VAL A 31 -3.81 26.06 3.46
C VAL A 31 -2.39 25.58 3.73
N GLN A 32 -2.20 24.91 4.87
CA GLN A 32 -0.88 24.42 5.28
C GLN A 32 -0.45 23.21 4.45
N HIS A 33 -1.43 22.38 4.07
CA HIS A 33 -1.20 21.17 3.31
C HIS A 33 -2.16 21.09 2.12
N HIS A 34 -1.63 20.83 0.94
CA HIS A 34 -2.41 20.50 -0.24
C HIS A 34 -1.86 19.23 -0.87
N VAL A 35 -2.73 18.24 -1.01
CA VAL A 35 -2.43 16.99 -1.70
C VAL A 35 -3.38 16.88 -2.88
N ARG A 36 -2.83 16.71 -4.08
CA ARG A 36 -3.59 16.43 -5.30
C ARG A 36 -3.33 14.99 -5.70
N VAL A 37 -4.40 14.22 -5.84
CA VAL A 37 -4.39 12.90 -6.47
C VAL A 37 -5.08 13.03 -7.81
N ASP A 38 -4.35 12.64 -8.84
CA ASP A 38 -4.87 12.60 -10.20
C ASP A 38 -5.89 11.47 -10.29
N LEU A 39 -7.15 11.86 -10.44
CA LEU A 39 -8.26 10.95 -10.63
C LEU A 39 -8.93 11.36 -11.93
N GLU A 40 -8.65 10.60 -12.99
CA GLU A 40 -9.32 10.77 -14.26
C GLU A 40 -10.80 10.38 -14.14
N ASP A 41 -11.62 10.97 -15.01
CA ASP A 41 -13.04 10.60 -15.16
C ASP A 41 -13.13 9.33 -16.04
N ASP A 42 -12.42 8.29 -15.60
CA ASP A 42 -12.33 7.01 -16.27
C ASP A 42 -12.83 5.90 -15.33
N LEU A 43 -13.62 4.99 -15.88
CA LEU A 43 -14.08 3.78 -15.21
C LEU A 43 -12.90 2.88 -14.80
N ASP A 44 -11.81 2.92 -15.57
CA ASP A 44 -10.64 2.07 -15.37
C ASP A 44 -9.56 2.72 -14.50
N ALA A 45 -9.80 3.93 -13.97
CA ALA A 45 -8.87 4.59 -13.06
C ALA A 45 -8.62 3.71 -11.82
N PRO A 46 -7.36 3.44 -11.44
CA PRO A 46 -7.02 2.45 -10.42
C PRO A 46 -7.19 3.00 -8.99
N LEU A 47 -8.39 3.52 -8.69
CA LEU A 47 -8.73 4.16 -7.43
C LEU A 47 -8.37 3.30 -6.22
N PHE A 48 -8.65 2.00 -6.29
CA PHE A 48 -8.37 1.06 -5.20
C PHE A 48 -6.88 1.06 -4.79
N SER A 49 -5.96 1.25 -5.75
CA SER A 49 -4.52 1.36 -5.48
C SER A 49 -4.11 2.72 -4.90
N GLN A 50 -4.91 3.76 -5.10
CA GLN A 50 -4.64 5.14 -4.63
C GLN A 50 -5.22 5.44 -3.25
N LEU A 51 -6.29 4.74 -2.82
CA LEU A 51 -6.90 4.90 -1.50
C LEU A 51 -5.89 4.81 -0.32
N PRO A 52 -4.91 3.90 -0.31
CA PRO A 52 -3.89 3.83 0.75
C PRO A 52 -3.09 5.12 0.89
N PHE A 53 -2.63 5.72 -0.21
CA PHE A 53 -1.90 6.99 -0.21
C PHE A 53 -2.74 8.13 0.38
N LEU A 54 -4.03 8.18 0.03
CA LEU A 54 -4.96 9.17 0.58
C LEU A 54 -5.11 9.04 2.08
N VAL A 55 -5.26 7.81 2.58
CA VAL A 55 -5.36 7.53 4.03
C VAL A 55 -4.05 7.90 4.74
N ASP A 56 -2.90 7.57 4.17
CA ASP A 56 -1.59 7.92 4.74
C ASP A 56 -1.41 9.46 4.83
N CYS A 57 -1.73 10.20 3.76
CA CYS A 57 -1.71 11.66 3.77
C CYS A 57 -2.60 12.26 4.87
N ILE A 58 -3.81 11.72 5.04
CA ILE A 58 -4.75 12.15 6.07
C ILE A 58 -4.17 11.86 7.46
N ASN A 59 -3.65 10.66 7.69
CA ASN A 59 -3.12 10.26 8.98
C ASN A 59 -1.89 11.07 9.36
N GLN A 60 -0.96 11.31 8.43
CA GLN A 60 0.21 12.17 8.66
C GLN A 60 -0.22 13.60 8.99
N PHE A 61 -1.25 14.12 8.31
CA PHE A 61 -1.79 15.44 8.61
C PHE A 61 -2.38 15.48 10.03
N LEU A 62 -3.24 14.53 10.38
CA LEU A 62 -3.91 14.46 11.69
C LEU A 62 -2.92 14.24 12.84
N ALA A 63 -1.86 13.45 12.64
CA ALA A 63 -0.83 13.21 13.65
C ALA A 63 -0.01 14.47 13.99
N ASN A 64 0.10 15.42 13.05
CA ASN A 64 0.86 16.65 13.20
C ASN A 64 -0.02 17.88 13.47
N ASN A 65 -1.35 17.74 13.42
CA ASN A 65 -2.30 18.85 13.53
C ASN A 65 -3.54 18.49 14.36
N ASP A 66 -3.54 18.87 15.64
CA ASP A 66 -4.61 18.51 16.58
C ASP A 66 -5.95 19.24 16.34
N GLN A 67 -6.00 20.26 15.49
CA GLN A 67 -7.16 21.18 15.37
C GLN A 67 -7.62 21.44 13.93
N GLY A 68 -6.89 20.94 12.94
CA GLY A 68 -7.11 21.27 11.54
C GLY A 68 -8.22 20.44 10.89
N ASN A 69 -9.10 21.08 10.12
CA ASN A 69 -10.11 20.38 9.32
C ASN A 69 -9.58 20.12 7.90
N ILE A 70 -10.06 19.02 7.32
CA ILE A 70 -9.71 18.58 5.96
C ILE A 70 -10.88 18.87 5.03
N LEU A 71 -10.62 19.56 3.92
CA LEU A 71 -11.56 19.69 2.82
C LEU A 71 -11.20 18.70 1.72
N VAL A 72 -12.11 17.77 1.43
CA VAL A 72 -12.01 16.92 0.25
C VAL A 72 -12.70 17.63 -0.91
N HIS A 73 -11.90 18.15 -1.84
CA HIS A 73 -12.34 18.76 -3.08
C HIS A 73 -12.35 17.71 -4.19
N CYS A 74 -13.51 17.11 -4.41
CA CYS A 74 -13.79 16.23 -5.54
C CYS A 74 -14.74 16.93 -6.51
N ARG A 75 -14.83 16.44 -7.76
CA ARG A 75 -15.85 16.93 -8.70
C ARG A 75 -17.25 16.79 -8.07
N PRO A 76 -18.20 17.70 -8.36
CA PRO A 76 -19.60 17.49 -8.00
C PRO A 76 -20.08 16.25 -8.74
N TRP A 77 -20.16 15.13 -8.04
CA TRP A 77 -20.63 13.87 -8.60
C TRP A 77 -22.06 14.05 -9.09
N VAL A 78 -22.25 13.94 -10.39
CA VAL A 78 -23.29 13.04 -10.89
C VAL A 78 -23.04 11.73 -10.14
N ASP A 79 -23.93 11.37 -9.22
CA ASP A 79 -23.97 10.17 -8.36
C ASP A 79 -22.70 9.27 -8.41
N PRO A 80 -21.90 9.09 -7.33
CA PRO A 80 -20.62 8.41 -7.40
C PRO A 80 -20.75 7.11 -8.19
N ASN A 81 -20.02 7.06 -9.31
CA ASN A 81 -20.11 6.00 -10.30
C ASN A 81 -20.15 4.64 -9.58
N PRO A 82 -21.04 3.71 -9.96
CA PRO A 82 -21.13 2.39 -9.33
C PRO A 82 -19.77 1.71 -9.12
N HIS A 83 -18.81 1.90 -10.03
CA HIS A 83 -17.45 1.38 -9.89
C HIS A 83 -16.72 1.95 -8.66
N PHE A 84 -16.76 3.27 -8.45
CA PHE A 84 -16.18 3.94 -7.28
C PHE A 84 -16.77 3.40 -5.96
N ARG A 85 -18.10 3.22 -5.91
CA ARG A 85 -18.76 2.69 -4.70
C ARG A 85 -18.35 1.25 -4.42
N GLN A 86 -18.21 0.44 -5.46
CA GLN A 86 -17.75 -0.95 -5.34
C GLN A 86 -16.32 -0.99 -4.80
N ASP A 87 -15.41 -0.17 -5.32
CA ASP A 87 -14.03 -0.11 -4.85
C ASP A 87 -13.93 0.37 -3.40
N LEU A 88 -14.71 1.40 -3.03
CA LEU A 88 -14.75 1.88 -1.66
C LEU A 88 -15.33 0.83 -0.69
N ALA A 89 -16.38 0.12 -1.10
CA ALA A 89 -16.97 -0.96 -0.30
C ALA A 89 -16.03 -2.16 -0.15
N LEU A 90 -15.31 -2.52 -1.22
CA LEU A 90 -14.27 -3.55 -1.18
C LEU A 90 -13.12 -3.13 -0.27
N PHE A 91 -12.67 -1.87 -0.35
CA PHE A 91 -11.57 -1.36 0.46
C PHE A 91 -11.96 -1.36 1.94
N HIS A 92 -13.17 -0.89 2.24
CA HIS A 92 -13.73 -0.97 3.58
C HIS A 92 -13.82 -2.42 4.08
N SER A 93 -14.24 -3.36 3.23
CA SER A 93 -14.33 -4.79 3.59
C SER A 93 -12.95 -5.38 3.90
N VAL A 94 -11.93 -5.04 3.11
CA VAL A 94 -10.54 -5.41 3.40
C VAL A 94 -10.14 -4.80 4.75
N LEU A 95 -10.28 -3.49 4.93
CA LEU A 95 -9.92 -2.79 6.18
C LEU A 95 -10.60 -3.38 7.42
N SER A 96 -11.88 -3.70 7.33
CA SER A 96 -12.69 -4.22 8.45
C SER A 96 -12.47 -5.70 8.72
N HIS A 97 -11.48 -6.34 8.08
CA HIS A 97 -11.19 -7.78 8.21
C HIS A 97 -12.39 -8.66 7.84
N SER A 98 -13.27 -8.17 6.96
CA SER A 98 -14.37 -8.95 6.43
C SER A 98 -13.85 -10.01 5.45
N SER A 99 -14.60 -11.09 5.26
CA SER A 99 -14.32 -12.06 4.21
C SER A 99 -14.43 -11.40 2.84
N VAL A 100 -13.36 -11.48 2.04
CA VAL A 100 -13.30 -10.94 0.68
C VAL A 100 -12.99 -12.07 -0.29
N ALA A 101 -13.74 -12.18 -1.38
CA ALA A 101 -13.45 -13.19 -2.39
C ALA A 101 -12.21 -12.80 -3.20
N SER A 102 -11.33 -13.77 -3.47
CA SER A 102 -10.13 -13.54 -4.27
C SER A 102 -10.44 -13.08 -5.69
N ALA A 103 -11.59 -13.46 -6.25
CA ALA A 103 -12.05 -13.01 -7.56
C ALA A 103 -12.33 -11.50 -7.60
N ASP A 104 -12.85 -10.92 -6.51
CA ASP A 104 -13.10 -9.49 -6.41
C ASP A 104 -11.77 -8.71 -6.46
N LEU A 105 -10.75 -9.21 -5.75
CA LEU A 105 -9.41 -8.63 -5.74
C LEU A 105 -8.66 -8.85 -7.06
N ALA A 106 -8.82 -10.01 -7.69
CA ALA A 106 -8.21 -10.35 -8.98
C ALA A 106 -8.66 -9.42 -10.11
N SER A 107 -9.86 -8.87 -10.00
CA SER A 107 -10.42 -7.93 -10.99
C SER A 107 -9.85 -6.51 -10.89
N ARG A 108 -8.95 -6.25 -9.93
CA ARG A 108 -8.39 -4.92 -9.67
C ARG A 108 -6.93 -4.83 -10.10
N SER A 109 -6.52 -3.63 -10.51
CA SER A 109 -5.11 -3.31 -10.69
C SER A 109 -4.48 -3.12 -9.30
N LEU A 110 -3.73 -4.13 -8.86
CA LEU A 110 -3.06 -4.15 -7.56
C LEU A 110 -1.54 -4.13 -7.74
N PRO A 111 -0.82 -3.41 -6.86
CA PRO A 111 0.64 -3.48 -6.81
C PRO A 111 1.10 -4.92 -6.52
N GLN A 112 2.15 -5.36 -7.21
CA GLN A 112 2.71 -6.69 -7.05
C GLN A 112 3.83 -6.71 -6.01
N LEU A 113 3.76 -7.68 -5.10
CA LEU A 113 4.85 -8.01 -4.18
C LEU A 113 5.39 -9.38 -4.53
N HIS A 114 6.61 -9.41 -5.01
CA HIS A 114 7.25 -10.65 -5.41
C HIS A 114 7.72 -11.44 -4.19
N PHE A 115 7.70 -12.76 -4.28
CA PHE A 115 8.24 -13.66 -3.27
C PHE A 115 8.91 -14.86 -3.92
N HIS A 116 9.96 -15.34 -3.27
CA HIS A 116 10.51 -16.64 -3.60
C HIS A 116 9.47 -17.74 -3.32
N SER A 117 9.45 -18.79 -4.14
CA SER A 117 8.44 -19.86 -4.06
C SER A 117 8.36 -20.58 -2.71
N SER A 118 9.47 -20.58 -1.95
CA SER A 118 9.51 -21.12 -0.59
C SER A 118 8.59 -20.41 0.40
N PHE A 119 8.16 -19.18 0.11
CA PHE A 119 7.29 -18.39 0.97
C PHE A 119 5.80 -18.53 0.69
N VAL A 120 5.42 -19.28 -0.36
CA VAL A 120 4.00 -19.48 -0.71
C VAL A 120 3.25 -20.13 0.46
N HIS A 121 3.69 -21.29 0.95
CA HIS A 121 3.01 -22.02 2.03
C HIS A 121 3.03 -21.27 3.38
N PRO A 122 4.18 -20.70 3.83
CA PRO A 122 4.21 -19.88 5.04
C PRO A 122 3.28 -18.67 5.03
N ILE A 123 2.99 -18.08 3.86
CA ILE A 123 2.12 -16.91 3.74
C ILE A 123 0.65 -17.33 3.59
N SER A 124 0.34 -18.28 2.69
CA SER A 124 -1.04 -18.56 2.29
C SER A 124 -1.73 -19.67 3.07
N VAL A 125 -0.97 -20.53 3.75
CA VAL A 125 -1.50 -21.69 4.48
C VAL A 125 -1.20 -21.57 5.97
N ASP A 126 0.08 -21.57 6.36
CA ASP A 126 0.48 -21.59 7.77
C ASP A 126 0.34 -20.22 8.43
N GLN A 127 0.36 -19.14 7.63
CA GLN A 127 0.34 -17.74 8.07
C GLN A 127 1.43 -17.42 9.12
N THR A 128 2.57 -18.09 9.02
CA THR A 128 3.74 -17.89 9.89
C THR A 128 4.63 -16.73 9.40
N LYS A 129 4.59 -16.42 8.09
CA LYS A 129 5.25 -15.25 7.53
C LYS A 129 4.25 -14.10 7.38
N THR A 130 4.46 -13.05 8.16
CA THR A 130 3.56 -11.89 8.32
C THR A 130 4.23 -10.56 8.00
N LEU A 131 5.52 -10.58 7.66
CA LEU A 131 6.20 -9.43 7.10
C LEU A 131 7.18 -9.86 6.00
N THR A 132 7.63 -8.87 5.22
CA THR A 132 8.77 -9.05 4.33
C THR A 132 9.72 -7.87 4.40
N ILE A 133 11.01 -8.16 4.23
CA ILE A 133 12.06 -7.13 4.22
C ILE A 133 12.54 -6.88 2.79
N ARG A 134 12.65 -5.61 2.42
CA ARG A 134 13.18 -5.11 1.14
C ARG A 134 14.21 -4.02 1.37
N LEU A 135 15.16 -3.82 0.46
CA LEU A 135 16.06 -2.68 0.55
C LEU A 135 15.38 -1.44 -0.01
N GLU A 136 15.58 -0.27 0.60
CA GLU A 136 15.09 0.99 0.03
C GLU A 136 15.74 1.29 -1.33
N SER A 137 16.91 0.70 -1.57
CA SER A 137 17.67 0.80 -2.83
C SER A 137 17.23 -0.21 -3.90
N ASP A 138 16.28 -1.10 -3.62
CA ASP A 138 15.81 -2.06 -4.63
C ASP A 138 15.36 -1.29 -5.89
N PRO A 139 15.74 -1.75 -7.10
CA PRO A 139 15.48 -1.00 -8.31
C PRO A 139 13.97 -0.84 -8.53
N LYS A 140 13.54 0.40 -8.78
CA LYS A 140 12.18 0.69 -9.23
C LYS A 140 12.01 -0.08 -10.53
N HIS A 141 11.21 -1.14 -10.51
CA HIS A 141 10.91 -1.83 -11.75
C HIS A 141 10.13 -0.84 -12.61
N ASP A 142 10.63 -0.56 -13.81
CA ASP A 142 10.03 0.40 -14.77
C ASP A 142 8.65 -0.07 -15.29
N ASP A 143 8.15 -1.20 -14.82
CA ASP A 143 6.84 -1.73 -15.17
C ASP A 143 5.79 -1.15 -14.21
N ALA A 144 4.78 -0.47 -14.76
CA ALA A 144 3.77 0.28 -14.00
C ALA A 144 2.97 -0.58 -12.98
N THR A 145 3.05 -1.90 -13.09
CA THR A 145 2.42 -2.88 -12.18
C THR A 145 3.34 -3.35 -11.05
N SER A 146 4.65 -3.18 -11.20
CA SER A 146 5.67 -3.53 -10.21
C SER A 146 6.02 -2.30 -9.36
N LEU A 147 4.99 -1.75 -8.70
CA LEU A 147 5.17 -0.69 -7.73
C LEU A 147 5.93 -1.27 -6.52
N LEU A 148 7.20 -0.89 -6.38
CA LEU A 148 8.07 -1.25 -5.26
C LEU A 148 7.42 -0.97 -3.90
N ALA A 149 7.97 -1.61 -2.88
CA ALA A 149 7.83 -1.27 -1.48
C ALA A 149 7.91 0.24 -1.17
N ALA A 150 8.76 0.99 -1.87
CA ALA A 150 8.90 2.44 -1.70
C ALA A 150 7.69 3.27 -2.19
N SER A 151 6.81 2.67 -3.00
CA SER A 151 5.54 3.25 -3.45
C SER A 151 4.32 2.58 -2.80
N MET A 152 4.54 1.62 -1.90
CA MET A 152 3.47 1.07 -1.08
C MET A 152 3.28 1.96 0.14
N PHE A 153 2.02 2.12 0.52
CA PHE A 153 1.63 2.88 1.71
C PHE A 153 1.04 1.91 2.72
N PRO A 154 1.02 2.27 4.01
CA PRO A 154 0.15 1.60 4.95
C PRO A 154 -1.27 1.48 4.37
N PHE A 155 -1.93 0.35 4.62
CA PHE A 155 -3.25 0.00 4.13
C PHE A 155 -3.34 -0.38 2.64
N SER A 156 -2.21 -0.50 1.94
CA SER A 156 -2.18 -1.05 0.58
C SER A 156 -2.65 -2.49 0.54
N THR A 157 -3.52 -2.81 -0.42
CA THR A 157 -3.78 -4.20 -0.80
C THR A 157 -2.88 -4.55 -1.97
N VAL A 158 -2.13 -5.64 -1.84
CA VAL A 158 -1.11 -6.07 -2.79
C VAL A 158 -1.41 -7.47 -3.26
N VAL A 159 -0.97 -7.81 -4.47
CA VAL A 159 -0.97 -9.18 -4.96
C VAL A 159 0.41 -9.79 -4.75
N ALA A 160 0.47 -10.90 -4.03
CA ALA A 160 1.68 -11.66 -3.82
C ALA A 160 1.89 -12.62 -5.00
N VAL A 161 3.04 -12.49 -5.66
CA VAL A 161 3.40 -13.27 -6.87
C VAL A 161 4.74 -13.97 -6.68
N THR A 162 4.96 -15.05 -7.41
CA THR A 162 6.26 -15.74 -7.44
C THR A 162 7.17 -15.21 -8.55
N ASP A 163 8.45 -15.00 -8.24
CA ASP A 163 9.47 -14.45 -9.17
C ASP A 163 9.55 -15.19 -10.52
N ALA A 164 9.32 -16.51 -10.51
CA ALA A 164 9.51 -17.35 -11.69
C ALA A 164 8.37 -17.28 -12.70
N THR A 165 7.14 -16.97 -12.27
CA THR A 165 5.94 -17.15 -13.10
C THR A 165 4.96 -15.97 -13.02
N ASN A 166 5.26 -14.93 -12.23
CA ASN A 166 4.37 -13.81 -11.91
C ASN A 166 2.94 -14.28 -11.58
N THR A 167 2.81 -15.49 -11.03
CA THR A 167 1.52 -16.10 -10.75
C THR A 167 1.05 -15.65 -9.37
N PRO A 168 -0.13 -15.01 -9.27
CA PRO A 168 -0.72 -14.66 -7.98
C PRO A 168 -0.93 -15.91 -7.13
N PHE A 169 -0.46 -15.89 -5.89
CA PHE A 169 -0.71 -16.94 -4.92
C PHE A 169 -1.47 -16.45 -3.67
N ALA A 170 -1.44 -15.14 -3.39
CA ALA A 170 -2.18 -14.53 -2.29
C ALA A 170 -2.47 -13.05 -2.55
N TYR A 171 -3.44 -12.51 -1.83
CA TYR A 171 -3.69 -11.09 -1.69
C TYR A 171 -3.43 -10.69 -0.25
N LEU A 172 -2.59 -9.67 -0.06
CA LEU A 172 -2.13 -9.25 1.26
C LEU A 172 -2.56 -7.81 1.51
N PHE A 173 -2.84 -7.51 2.77
CA PHE A 173 -3.10 -6.16 3.23
C PHE A 173 -1.91 -5.69 4.06
N VAL A 174 -1.24 -4.64 3.59
CA VAL A 174 -0.10 -4.00 4.27
C VAL A 174 -0.64 -3.26 5.48
N THR A 175 -0.29 -3.72 6.67
CA THR A 175 -0.76 -3.16 7.94
C THR A 175 0.14 -2.03 8.43
N ALA A 176 1.43 -2.12 8.17
CA ALA A 176 2.43 -1.13 8.56
C ALA A 176 3.66 -1.22 7.64
N ILE A 177 4.40 -0.11 7.57
CA ILE A 177 5.68 -0.02 6.89
C ILE A 177 6.67 0.60 7.86
N GLU A 178 7.76 -0.12 8.15
CA GLU A 178 8.84 0.39 8.99
C GLU A 178 10.07 0.68 8.15
N HIS A 179 10.73 1.80 8.47
CA HIS A 179 12.01 2.18 7.89
C HIS A 179 13.10 1.96 8.93
N ILE A 180 13.97 1.00 8.69
CA ILE A 180 14.97 0.55 9.67
C ILE A 180 16.31 0.27 8.97
N ASN A 181 17.43 0.39 9.69
CA ASN A 181 18.70 -0.05 9.14
C ASN A 181 18.85 -1.56 9.30
N ILE A 182 19.57 -2.20 8.38
CA ILE A 182 19.76 -3.64 8.39
C ILE A 182 20.35 -4.19 9.71
N GLN A 183 21.21 -3.42 10.37
CA GLN A 183 21.84 -3.78 11.64
C GLN A 183 20.89 -3.72 12.84
N ASP A 184 19.77 -3.01 12.71
CA ASP A 184 18.78 -2.80 13.76
C ASP A 184 17.64 -3.83 13.66
N LEU A 185 17.73 -4.77 12.71
CA LEU A 185 16.81 -5.92 12.61
C LEU A 185 16.90 -6.78 13.88
N THR A 186 15.74 -7.22 14.34
CA THR A 186 15.56 -7.88 15.64
C THR A 186 15.04 -9.31 15.48
N LEU A 187 14.98 -10.05 16.58
CA LEU A 187 14.35 -11.37 16.60
C LEU A 187 12.86 -11.30 16.21
N ASP A 188 12.16 -10.22 16.51
CA ASP A 188 10.75 -10.04 16.13
C ASP A 188 10.60 -9.94 14.60
N HIS A 189 11.55 -9.29 13.92
CA HIS A 189 11.60 -9.26 12.47
C HIS A 189 11.82 -10.66 11.88
N ALA A 190 12.72 -11.45 12.49
CA ALA A 190 12.95 -12.84 12.08
C ALA A 190 11.70 -13.69 12.26
N ASN A 191 11.05 -13.60 13.42
CA ASN A 191 9.81 -14.32 13.70
C ASN A 191 8.70 -13.94 12.70
N GLY A 192 8.59 -12.65 12.34
CA GLY A 192 7.63 -12.18 11.33
C GLY A 192 7.97 -12.65 9.91
N GLU A 193 9.25 -12.86 9.58
CA GLU A 193 9.69 -13.52 8.34
C GLU A 193 9.38 -15.03 8.33
N GLY A 194 8.93 -15.60 9.45
CA GLY A 194 8.73 -17.04 9.63
C GLY A 194 10.03 -17.78 9.94
N LEU A 195 11.04 -17.09 10.46
CA LEU A 195 12.38 -17.63 10.77
C LEU A 195 12.60 -17.66 12.30
N PRO A 196 13.22 -18.71 12.85
CA PRO A 196 13.31 -18.90 14.29
C PRO A 196 14.41 -18.06 14.96
N THR A 197 15.38 -17.55 14.18
CA THR A 197 16.51 -16.78 14.73
C THR A 197 16.90 -15.60 13.85
N LEU A 198 17.55 -14.60 14.45
CA LEU A 198 18.14 -13.47 13.73
C LEU A 198 19.27 -13.92 12.78
N ALA A 199 20.00 -14.98 13.12
CA ALA A 199 21.03 -15.53 12.24
C ALA A 199 20.43 -16.11 10.95
N ASP A 200 19.30 -16.81 11.05
CA ASP A 200 18.57 -17.34 9.88
C ASP A 200 18.02 -16.20 9.01
N LEU A 201 17.61 -15.09 9.62
CA LEU A 201 17.19 -13.89 8.90
C LEU A 201 18.34 -13.31 8.07
N HIS A 202 19.49 -13.05 8.68
CA HIS A 202 20.66 -12.56 7.95
C HIS A 202 21.10 -13.53 6.86
N ALA A 203 21.13 -14.84 7.16
CA ALA A 203 21.44 -15.86 6.16
C ALA A 203 20.46 -15.84 4.98
N THR A 204 19.17 -15.60 5.24
CA THR A 204 18.14 -15.46 4.20
C THR A 204 18.36 -14.20 3.37
N LEU A 205 18.63 -13.05 3.98
CA LEU A 205 18.94 -11.80 3.26
C LEU A 205 20.17 -11.96 2.37
N HIS A 206 21.23 -12.62 2.85
CA HIS A 206 22.45 -12.91 2.08
C HIS A 206 22.21 -13.86 0.89
N ARG A 207 21.06 -14.54 0.78
CA ARG A 207 20.69 -15.31 -0.41
C ARG A 207 20.11 -14.45 -1.52
N PHE A 208 19.55 -13.29 -1.18
CA PHE A 208 18.84 -12.42 -2.12
C PHE A 208 19.62 -11.15 -2.45
N TYR A 209 20.51 -10.71 -1.57
CA TYR A 209 21.30 -9.49 -1.71
C TYR A 209 22.80 -9.77 -1.60
N THR A 210 23.59 -9.02 -2.35
CA THR A 210 25.05 -9.13 -2.28
C THR A 210 25.59 -8.48 -1.01
N PRO A 211 26.78 -8.89 -0.51
CA PRO A 211 27.31 -8.37 0.75
C PRO A 211 27.48 -6.85 0.79
N ASP A 212 27.81 -6.22 -0.34
CA ASP A 212 27.94 -4.76 -0.51
C ASP A 212 26.59 -4.03 -0.43
N GLN A 213 25.48 -4.72 -0.69
CA GLN A 213 24.14 -4.16 -0.49
C GLN A 213 23.70 -4.21 0.97
N LEU A 214 24.32 -5.05 1.80
CA LEU A 214 23.92 -5.32 3.19
C LEU A 214 24.89 -4.70 4.21
N GLU A 215 25.56 -3.61 3.83
CA GLU A 215 26.47 -2.89 4.71
C GLU A 215 25.76 -2.23 5.91
N PRO A 216 26.46 -2.02 7.04
CA PRO A 216 25.93 -1.21 8.14
C PRO A 216 25.46 0.16 7.65
N GLY A 217 24.25 0.55 8.05
CA GLY A 217 23.58 1.77 7.59
C GLY A 217 22.76 1.62 6.31
N THR A 218 22.75 0.44 5.66
CA THR A 218 21.78 0.17 4.59
C THR A 218 20.36 0.27 5.15
N ARG A 219 19.53 1.07 4.50
CA ARG A 219 18.12 1.24 4.85
C ARG A 219 17.25 0.14 4.23
N CYS A 220 16.38 -0.40 5.04
CA CYS A 220 15.42 -1.43 4.70
C CYS A 220 14.00 -0.94 4.95
N LEU A 221 13.08 -1.49 4.15
CA LEU A 221 11.64 -1.42 4.34
C LEU A 221 11.16 -2.75 4.91
N VAL A 222 10.52 -2.70 6.08
CA VAL A 222 9.81 -3.84 6.65
C VAL A 222 8.32 -3.65 6.38
N LEU A 223 7.78 -4.50 5.52
CA LEU A 223 6.38 -4.47 5.14
C LEU A 223 5.63 -5.48 5.98
N HIS A 224 4.88 -5.01 6.97
CA HIS A 224 3.98 -5.85 7.74
C HIS A 224 2.69 -6.06 6.97
N PHE A 225 2.21 -7.29 6.95
CA PHE A 225 0.99 -7.61 6.25
C PHE A 225 0.21 -8.72 6.94
N ARG A 226 -1.05 -8.83 6.53
CA ARG A 226 -1.87 -10.01 6.79
C ARG A 226 -2.44 -10.56 5.49
N LEU A 227 -2.75 -11.85 5.50
CA LEU A 227 -3.49 -12.48 4.42
C LEU A 227 -4.91 -11.93 4.37
N VAL A 228 -5.38 -11.56 3.16
CA VAL A 228 -6.77 -11.21 2.88
C VAL A 228 -7.48 -12.41 2.26
N ALA A 229 -6.88 -12.98 1.21
CA ALA A 229 -7.39 -14.16 0.53
C ALA A 229 -6.23 -14.90 -0.13
N ALA A 230 -6.25 -16.24 -0.11
CA ALA A 230 -5.42 -17.03 -1.00
C ALA A 230 -5.90 -16.83 -2.45
N ALA A 231 -4.99 -16.74 -3.40
CA ALA A 231 -5.38 -16.76 -4.80
C ALA A 231 -5.94 -18.15 -5.11
N VAL A 232 -7.10 -18.21 -5.76
CA VAL A 232 -7.65 -19.50 -6.20
C VAL A 232 -6.79 -19.96 -7.36
N GLY A 233 -5.92 -20.94 -7.11
CA GLY A 233 -5.29 -21.69 -8.19
C GLY A 233 -6.35 -22.42 -8.99
N GLN A 234 -6.31 -22.30 -10.31
CA GLN A 234 -6.82 -23.35 -11.20
C GLN A 234 -6.05 -24.64 -10.84
N GLY A 235 -6.55 -25.40 -9.87
CA GLY A 235 -5.80 -26.52 -9.31
C GLY A 235 -6.38 -27.09 -8.02
N ALA A 236 -7.70 -27.03 -7.81
CA ALA A 236 -8.36 -27.99 -6.95
C ALA A 236 -8.80 -29.18 -7.83
N SER A 237 -7.86 -30.05 -8.14
CA SER A 237 -8.17 -31.44 -8.46
C SER A 237 -7.34 -32.29 -7.52
N ILE A 238 -8.03 -32.72 -6.46
CA ILE A 238 -7.63 -33.83 -5.61
C ILE A 238 -7.76 -35.11 -6.43
#